data_AF-D2Y0C3-F1
#
_entry.id   AF-D2Y0C3-F1
#
_cell.length_a   1.000
_cell.length_b   1.000
_cell.length_c   1.000
_cell.angle_alpha   90.00
_cell.angle_beta   90.00
_cell.angle_gamma   90.00
#
_symmetry.space_group_name_H-M   'P 1'
#
loop_
_entity.id
_entity.type
_entity.pdbx_description
1 polymer ?
#
loop_
_entity_poly.entity_id
_entity_poly.type
_entity_poly.pdbx_seq_one_letter_code
_entity_poly.pdbx_strand_id
1 'polypeptide(L)'
;MDRLLRLGGAMPGLTQAPPPTDAPVVDTAEQVYISSLALLKMLKHGRAGVPMEVMGLMLGEFVDDYTVQVIDVFAMPQTGTGVSVEAVDPVFQAKMLDMLKQTGRPEMVVGWYHSHPGFGCWLSGVDINTQQSFEALSERAVAVVVDPIQSVKGKVVIDAFRLINPNMLVLGQEPRQTTSNLGHLQKPSVQALIHGLNRHYYSI
;
A
#
# COMPACT_ATOMS: atom_id res chain seq x y z
N MET A 1 -63.05 19.18 -30.96
CA MET A 1 -62.07 20.18 -30.50
C MET A 1 -61.85 19.99 -29.01
N ASP A 2 -60.73 19.58 -28.46
CA ASP A 2 -59.43 19.11 -28.89
C ASP A 2 -58.89 18.46 -27.60
N ARG A 3 -58.74 17.14 -27.55
CA ARG A 3 -57.52 16.43 -27.97
C ARG A 3 -56.22 17.10 -27.49
N LEU A 4 -56.15 17.61 -26.25
CA LEU A 4 -54.86 18.04 -25.69
C LEU A 4 -54.80 18.08 -24.15
N LEU A 5 -54.96 16.95 -23.45
CA LEU A 5 -54.43 16.81 -22.07
C LEU A 5 -54.33 15.34 -21.61
N ARG A 6 -53.65 14.51 -22.41
CA ARG A 6 -53.16 13.18 -21.99
C ARG A 6 -51.63 13.18 -22.07
N LEU A 7 -50.96 13.67 -21.04
CA LEU A 7 -49.50 13.56 -20.91
C LEU A 7 -49.06 13.64 -19.43
N GLY A 8 -49.58 12.73 -18.61
CA GLY A 8 -49.16 12.52 -17.22
C GLY A 8 -49.03 11.04 -16.86
N GLY A 9 -48.73 10.19 -17.85
CA GLY A 9 -48.56 8.75 -17.66
C GLY A 9 -47.11 8.42 -17.32
N ALA A 10 -46.92 7.85 -16.12
CA ALA A 10 -45.87 6.92 -15.72
C ALA A 10 -44.43 7.25 -16.14
N MET A 11 -43.59 7.58 -15.16
CA MET A 11 -42.14 7.38 -15.25
C MET A 11 -41.83 5.97 -14.72
N PRO A 12 -41.57 4.96 -15.58
CA PRO A 12 -40.97 3.72 -15.13
C PRO A 12 -39.45 3.92 -15.09
N GLY A 13 -38.81 3.58 -13.97
CA GLY A 13 -37.36 3.42 -13.95
C GLY A 13 -36.58 4.37 -13.05
N LEU A 14 -37.10 4.73 -11.87
CA LEU A 14 -36.19 4.91 -10.73
C LEU A 14 -35.67 3.51 -10.36
N THR A 15 -34.62 3.06 -11.06
CA THR A 15 -33.79 1.97 -10.60
C THR A 15 -33.26 2.37 -9.23
N GLN A 16 -33.92 1.84 -8.19
CA GLN A 16 -33.41 1.81 -6.84
C GLN A 16 -31.94 1.40 -6.94
N ALA A 17 -31.05 2.24 -6.42
CA ALA A 17 -29.66 1.82 -6.26
C ALA A 17 -29.69 0.44 -5.57
N PRO A 18 -28.97 -0.55 -6.10
CA PRO A 18 -28.97 -1.87 -5.49
C PRO A 18 -28.66 -1.70 -4.00
N PRO A 19 -29.35 -2.46 -3.11
CA PRO A 19 -29.05 -2.41 -1.68
C PRO A 19 -27.54 -2.60 -1.49
N PRO A 20 -26.91 -1.91 -0.53
CA PRO A 20 -25.49 -2.07 -0.28
C PRO A 20 -25.25 -3.55 -0.08
N THR A 21 -24.53 -4.16 -1.02
CA THR A 21 -24.11 -5.54 -0.91
C THR A 21 -23.16 -5.60 0.26
N ASP A 22 -23.31 -6.58 1.15
CA ASP A 22 -22.31 -6.95 2.18
C ASP A 22 -21.06 -7.50 1.50
N ALA A 23 -20.43 -6.69 0.66
CA ALA A 23 -19.12 -6.94 0.13
C ALA A 23 -18.11 -6.66 1.25
N PRO A 24 -17.09 -7.50 1.43
CA PRO A 24 -16.06 -7.25 2.42
C PRO A 24 -15.36 -5.92 2.08
N VAL A 25 -15.49 -4.94 2.99
CA VAL A 25 -14.79 -3.66 2.90
C VAL A 25 -13.58 -3.71 3.82
N VAL A 26 -12.44 -3.22 3.35
CA VAL A 26 -11.22 -3.10 4.15
C VAL A 26 -11.43 -2.16 5.34
N ASP A 27 -10.94 -2.55 6.52
CA ASP A 27 -11.11 -1.75 7.73
C ASP A 27 -9.97 -0.75 7.92
N THR A 28 -10.28 0.39 8.51
CA THR A 28 -9.32 1.35 9.09
C THR A 28 -8.40 0.77 10.17
N ALA A 29 -8.79 -0.34 10.79
CA ALA A 29 -8.06 -0.98 11.89
C ALA A 29 -6.98 -1.98 11.46
N GLU A 30 -6.68 -2.06 10.16
CA GLU A 30 -5.59 -2.91 9.66
C GLU A 30 -4.25 -2.52 10.30
N GLN A 31 -3.40 -3.51 10.59
CA GLN A 31 -2.12 -3.33 11.26
C GLN A 31 -1.01 -4.13 10.57
N VAL A 32 0.17 -3.50 10.50
CA VAL A 32 1.39 -4.12 10.00
C VAL A 32 2.39 -4.29 11.15
N TYR A 33 2.66 -5.54 11.52
CA TYR A 33 3.67 -5.88 12.52
C TYR A 33 5.03 -6.10 11.85
N ILE A 34 5.95 -5.16 12.02
CA ILE A 34 7.31 -5.25 11.47
C ILE A 34 8.27 -5.74 12.56
N SER A 35 8.95 -6.86 12.30
CA SER A 35 9.97 -7.37 13.22
C SER A 35 11.15 -6.41 13.37
N SER A 36 11.82 -6.43 14.53
CA SER A 36 13.01 -5.61 14.74
C SER A 36 14.14 -5.93 13.75
N LEU A 37 14.24 -7.19 13.30
CA LEU A 37 15.19 -7.62 12.29
C LEU A 37 14.91 -6.95 10.95
N ALA A 38 13.65 -6.99 10.50
CA ALA A 38 13.19 -6.36 9.27
C ALA A 38 13.48 -4.87 9.29
N LEU A 39 13.09 -4.18 10.37
CA LEU A 39 13.30 -2.74 10.53
C LEU A 39 14.79 -2.35 10.44
N LEU A 40 15.67 -3.07 11.14
CA LEU A 40 17.11 -2.80 11.11
C LEU A 40 17.71 -3.02 9.73
N LYS A 41 17.26 -4.06 9.00
CA LYS A 41 17.68 -4.31 7.62
C LYS A 41 17.22 -3.19 6.68
N MET A 42 15.96 -2.77 6.77
CA MET A 42 15.42 -1.65 5.98
C MET A 42 16.22 -0.37 6.21
N LEU A 43 16.49 0.01 7.47
CA LEU A 43 17.24 1.22 7.81
C LEU A 43 18.70 1.14 7.36
N LYS A 44 19.37 0.01 7.56
CA LYS A 44 20.74 -0.20 7.09
C LYS A 44 20.82 -0.09 5.58
N HIS A 45 19.87 -0.70 4.87
CA HIS A 45 19.82 -0.68 3.41
C HIS A 45 19.50 0.73 2.88
N GLY A 46 18.44 1.36 3.39
CA GLY A 46 18.05 2.73 3.03
C GLY A 46 19.19 3.73 3.24
N ARG A 47 19.93 3.62 4.36
CA ARG A 47 21.07 4.50 4.63
C ARG A 47 22.26 4.27 3.68
N ALA A 48 22.48 3.04 3.24
CA ALA A 48 23.54 2.72 2.29
C ALA A 48 23.23 3.19 0.86
N GLY A 49 21.95 3.35 0.53
CA GLY A 49 21.48 3.83 -0.77
C GLY A 49 21.61 5.34 -0.99
N VAL A 50 21.64 6.14 0.09
CA VAL A 50 21.66 7.61 0.02
C VAL A 50 22.80 8.10 -0.88
N PRO A 51 22.54 8.99 -1.87
CA PRO A 51 21.31 9.77 -2.06
C PRO A 51 20.21 9.12 -2.91
N MET A 52 20.41 7.90 -3.40
CA MET A 52 19.43 7.20 -4.24
C MET A 52 18.39 6.47 -3.38
N GLU A 53 17.17 6.40 -3.89
CA GLU A 53 16.14 5.53 -3.33
C GLU A 53 16.53 4.07 -3.54
N VAL A 54 16.29 3.20 -2.56
CA VAL A 54 16.49 1.75 -2.67
C VAL A 54 15.19 1.01 -2.39
N MET A 55 15.09 -0.25 -2.84
CA MET A 55 13.92 -1.09 -2.60
C MET A 55 14.26 -2.50 -2.15
N GLY A 56 13.29 -3.18 -1.57
CA GLY A 56 13.39 -4.60 -1.28
C GLY A 56 12.03 -5.24 -1.06
N LEU A 57 12.07 -6.56 -0.91
CA LEU A 57 10.87 -7.36 -0.68
C LEU A 57 10.72 -7.67 0.81
N MET A 58 9.47 -7.69 1.25
CA MET A 58 9.08 -8.02 2.61
C MET A 58 8.56 -9.46 2.67
N LEU A 59 9.10 -10.23 3.60
CA LEU A 59 8.77 -11.62 3.83
C LEU A 59 8.04 -11.78 5.15
N GLY A 60 6.98 -12.58 5.13
CA GLY A 60 6.25 -12.93 6.33
C GLY A 60 4.97 -13.67 6.01
N GLU A 61 3.92 -13.36 6.75
CA GLU A 61 2.64 -14.03 6.65
C GLU A 61 1.46 -13.06 6.83
N PHE A 62 0.34 -13.43 6.21
CA PHE A 62 -0.96 -12.82 6.44
C PHE A 62 -1.66 -13.63 7.54
N VAL A 63 -1.76 -13.08 8.75
CA VAL A 63 -2.27 -13.80 9.93
C VAL A 63 -3.80 -13.93 9.87
N ASP A 64 -4.46 -12.81 9.56
CA ASP A 64 -5.90 -12.66 9.36
C ASP A 64 -6.16 -11.50 8.41
N ASP A 65 -7.42 -11.14 8.16
CA ASP A 65 -7.80 -10.07 7.22
C ASP A 65 -7.34 -8.67 7.62
N TYR A 66 -6.98 -8.46 8.88
CA TYR A 66 -6.60 -7.15 9.44
C TYR A 66 -5.12 -7.06 9.82
N THR A 67 -4.39 -8.16 9.76
CA THR A 67 -3.04 -8.25 10.31
C THR A 67 -2.05 -8.81 9.29
N VAL A 68 -1.04 -8.01 8.98
CA VAL A 68 0.11 -8.41 8.16
C VAL A 68 1.34 -8.46 9.05
N GLN A 69 2.04 -9.61 9.07
CA GLN A 69 3.28 -9.74 9.83
C GLN A 69 4.47 -9.80 8.88
N VAL A 70 5.40 -8.85 9.03
CA VAL A 70 6.67 -8.79 8.31
C VAL A 70 7.77 -9.33 9.21
N ILE A 71 8.22 -10.55 8.92
CA ILE A 71 9.20 -11.29 9.72
C ILE A 71 10.62 -10.93 9.27
N ASP A 72 10.87 -10.85 7.97
CA ASP A 72 12.18 -10.54 7.41
C ASP A 72 12.08 -9.71 6.12
N VAL A 73 13.20 -9.14 5.69
CA VAL A 73 13.32 -8.45 4.40
C VAL A 73 14.64 -8.79 3.72
N PHE A 74 14.66 -8.62 2.40
CA PHE A 74 15.91 -8.58 1.65
C PHE A 74 15.90 -7.46 0.62
N ALA A 75 17.08 -6.93 0.33
CA ALA A 75 17.31 -5.88 -0.65
C ALA A 75 17.24 -6.46 -2.07
N MET A 76 16.59 -5.74 -2.98
CA MET A 76 16.67 -6.04 -4.40
C MET A 76 17.85 -5.27 -5.02
N PRO A 77 18.61 -5.89 -5.94
CA PRO A 77 19.68 -5.19 -6.63
C PRO A 77 19.09 -4.07 -7.50
N GLN A 78 19.75 -2.92 -7.52
CA GLN A 78 19.31 -1.80 -8.34
C GLN A 78 19.91 -1.89 -9.73
N THR A 79 19.06 -1.83 -10.75
CA THR A 79 19.51 -1.59 -12.13
C THR A 79 19.64 -0.08 -12.29
N GLY A 80 20.88 0.41 -12.49
CA GLY A 80 21.28 1.81 -12.28
C GLY A 80 20.77 2.86 -13.27
N THR A 81 19.47 2.91 -13.56
CA THR A 81 18.87 3.96 -14.39
C THR A 81 17.92 4.83 -13.58
N GLY A 82 18.48 5.86 -12.92
CA GLY A 82 17.69 6.98 -12.41
C GLY A 82 16.88 6.71 -11.15
N VAL A 83 16.23 7.77 -10.68
CA VAL A 83 15.55 7.95 -9.38
C VAL A 83 14.27 7.12 -9.25
N SER A 84 14.15 6.00 -9.98
CA SER A 84 12.97 5.14 -10.01
C SER A 84 13.34 3.67 -9.85
N VAL A 85 12.51 2.97 -9.08
CA VAL A 85 12.65 1.55 -8.83
C VAL A 85 11.98 0.77 -9.96
N GLU A 86 12.71 0.49 -11.04
CA GLU A 86 12.13 -0.10 -12.26
C GLU A 86 12.37 -1.60 -12.49
N ALA A 87 13.03 -2.34 -11.58
CA ALA A 87 13.30 -3.75 -11.85
C ALA A 87 13.26 -4.63 -10.60
N VAL A 88 12.07 -5.10 -10.25
CA VAL A 88 11.98 -6.39 -9.56
C VAL A 88 12.41 -7.46 -10.57
N ASP A 89 13.66 -7.89 -10.50
CA ASP A 89 14.12 -9.01 -11.32
C ASP A 89 13.47 -10.32 -10.81
N PRO A 90 12.54 -10.93 -11.57
CA PRO A 90 11.84 -12.14 -11.12
C PRO A 90 12.82 -13.32 -10.96
N VAL A 91 13.93 -13.34 -11.70
CA VAL A 91 14.96 -14.38 -11.59
C VAL A 91 15.68 -14.27 -10.26
N PHE A 92 16.07 -13.04 -9.89
CA PHE A 92 16.68 -12.78 -8.59
C PHE A 92 15.73 -13.11 -7.45
N GLN A 93 14.46 -12.66 -7.53
CA GLN A 93 13.45 -12.95 -6.52
C GLN A 93 13.25 -14.45 -6.32
N ALA A 94 13.03 -15.21 -7.40
CA ALA A 94 12.80 -16.65 -7.33
C ALA A 94 14.00 -17.38 -6.70
N LYS A 95 15.21 -17.07 -7.17
CA LYS A 95 16.43 -17.66 -6.64
C LYS A 95 16.64 -17.35 -5.15
N MET A 96 16.38 -16.11 -4.74
CA MET A 96 16.52 -15.69 -3.35
C MET A 96 15.50 -16.40 -2.45
N LEU A 97 14.25 -16.50 -2.88
CA LEU A 97 13.21 -17.25 -2.15
C LEU A 97 13.57 -18.73 -2.00
N ASP A 98 14.12 -19.35 -3.04
CA ASP A 98 14.55 -20.76 -2.99
C ASP A 98 15.74 -20.96 -2.04
N MET A 99 16.70 -20.02 -2.01
CA MET A 99 17.80 -20.04 -1.05
C MET A 99 17.30 -19.87 0.39
N LEU A 100 16.34 -18.98 0.64
CA LEU A 100 15.77 -18.77 1.96
C LEU A 100 15.01 -20.00 2.46
N LYS A 101 14.23 -20.65 1.60
CA LYS A 101 13.55 -21.92 1.91
C LYS A 101 14.52 -23.00 2.39
N GLN A 102 15.69 -23.12 1.74
CA GLN A 102 16.73 -24.08 2.14
C GLN A 102 17.32 -23.78 3.53
N THR A 103 17.27 -22.53 3.98
CA THR A 103 17.73 -22.12 5.33
C THR A 103 16.65 -22.23 6.41
N GLY A 104 15.48 -22.82 6.10
CA GLY A 104 14.37 -22.94 7.03
C GLY A 104 13.54 -21.66 7.17
N ARG A 105 13.55 -20.79 6.15
CA ARG A 105 12.75 -19.57 6.04
C ARG A 105 11.73 -19.71 4.91
N PRO A 106 10.56 -20.36 5.15
CA PRO A 106 9.56 -20.64 4.13
C PRO A 106 8.58 -19.49 3.88
N GLU A 107 8.83 -18.30 4.44
CA GLU A 107 7.93 -17.15 4.38
C GLU A 107 7.69 -16.67 2.93
N MET A 108 6.49 -16.15 2.70
CA MET A 108 6.07 -15.62 1.40
C MET A 108 6.26 -14.11 1.33
N VAL A 109 6.22 -13.56 0.12
CA VAL A 109 6.28 -12.10 -0.09
C VAL A 109 4.92 -11.50 0.30
N VAL A 110 4.92 -10.60 1.29
CA VAL A 110 3.72 -9.89 1.79
C VAL A 110 3.65 -8.44 1.32
N GLY A 111 4.69 -7.97 0.65
CA GLY A 111 4.78 -6.61 0.14
C GLY A 111 6.20 -6.22 -0.20
N TRP A 112 6.41 -4.93 -0.35
CA TRP A 112 7.70 -4.35 -0.67
C TRP A 112 7.93 -3.08 0.14
N TYR A 113 9.19 -2.70 0.27
CA TYR A 113 9.57 -1.44 0.88
C TYR A 113 10.51 -0.68 -0.03
N HIS A 114 10.50 0.65 0.10
CA HIS A 114 11.51 1.51 -0.50
C HIS A 114 11.86 2.68 0.43
N SER A 115 12.90 3.42 0.06
CA SER A 115 13.34 4.57 0.83
C SER A 115 13.10 5.88 0.11
N HIS A 116 12.64 6.90 0.81
CA HIS A 116 12.57 8.30 0.35
C HIS A 116 13.54 9.14 1.19
N PRO A 117 14.80 9.33 0.77
CA PRO A 117 15.80 10.02 1.59
C PRO A 117 15.51 11.52 1.70
N GLY A 118 15.00 11.96 2.85
CA GLY A 118 14.76 13.37 3.15
C GLY A 118 13.42 13.92 2.67
N PHE A 119 12.60 13.14 1.98
CA PHE A 119 11.30 13.58 1.44
C PHE A 119 10.11 13.21 2.33
N GLY A 120 10.31 12.48 3.43
CA GLY A 120 9.20 11.92 4.22
C GLY A 120 8.53 10.71 3.54
N CYS A 121 7.43 10.22 4.12
CA CYS A 121 6.75 9.01 3.65
C CYS A 121 5.48 9.37 2.85
N TRP A 122 5.48 9.05 1.55
CA TRP A 122 4.36 9.18 0.63
C TRP A 122 4.63 8.30 -0.60
N LEU A 123 3.66 8.14 -1.51
CA LEU A 123 3.87 7.38 -2.76
C LEU A 123 3.89 8.33 -3.96
N SER A 124 4.93 8.24 -4.78
CA SER A 124 5.00 8.91 -6.08
C SER A 124 4.14 8.20 -7.13
N GLY A 125 3.96 8.83 -8.29
CA GLY A 125 3.25 8.18 -9.41
C GLY A 125 3.92 6.87 -9.86
N VAL A 126 5.26 6.78 -9.76
CA VAL A 126 6.01 5.56 -10.05
C VAL A 126 5.72 4.51 -8.97
N ASP A 127 5.74 4.90 -7.69
CA ASP A 127 5.46 3.98 -6.59
C ASP A 127 4.04 3.43 -6.63
N ILE A 128 3.06 4.25 -7.02
CA ILE A 128 1.67 3.83 -7.22
C ILE A 128 1.59 2.76 -8.32
N ASN A 129 2.24 2.97 -9.47
CA ASN A 129 2.23 1.99 -10.56
C ASN A 129 2.92 0.67 -10.16
N THR A 130 4.01 0.74 -9.41
CA THR A 130 4.71 -0.43 -8.87
C THR A 130 3.81 -1.17 -7.88
N GLN A 131 3.19 -0.45 -6.94
CA GLN A 131 2.27 -1.04 -5.97
C GLN A 131 1.06 -1.69 -6.65
N GLN A 132 0.50 -1.08 -7.70
CA GLN A 132 -0.60 -1.68 -8.46
C GLN A 132 -0.19 -3.03 -9.07
N SER A 133 1.05 -3.17 -9.51
CA SER A 133 1.59 -4.42 -10.04
C SER A 133 1.73 -5.49 -8.95
N PHE A 134 2.13 -5.10 -7.73
CA PHE A 134 2.18 -6.01 -6.58
C PHE A 134 0.77 -6.41 -6.11
N GLU A 135 -0.18 -5.49 -6.09
CA GLU A 135 -1.58 -5.76 -5.72
C GLU A 135 -2.27 -6.71 -6.71
N ALA A 136 -1.88 -6.69 -7.99
CA ALA A 136 -2.36 -7.66 -8.98
C ALA A 136 -1.87 -9.10 -8.70
N LEU A 137 -0.75 -9.27 -8.00
CA LEU A 137 -0.21 -10.57 -7.58
C LEU A 137 -0.74 -11.00 -6.20
N SER A 138 -0.85 -10.04 -5.29
CA SER A 138 -1.38 -10.24 -3.94
C SER A 138 -2.17 -9.00 -3.54
N GLU A 139 -3.50 -9.14 -3.47
CA GLU A 139 -4.43 -8.05 -3.17
C GLU A 139 -4.08 -7.29 -1.88
N ARG A 140 -3.43 -7.97 -0.93
CA ARG A 140 -3.04 -7.41 0.37
C ARG A 140 -1.59 -6.94 0.45
N ALA A 141 -0.89 -6.83 -0.68
CA ALA A 141 0.47 -6.32 -0.72
C ALA A 141 0.56 -4.95 -0.05
N VAL A 142 1.56 -4.76 0.82
CA VAL A 142 1.80 -3.50 1.53
C VAL A 142 3.03 -2.80 0.94
N ALA A 143 2.93 -1.50 0.72
CA ALA A 143 4.06 -0.63 0.38
C ALA A 143 4.56 0.09 1.63
N VAL A 144 5.78 -0.22 2.08
CA VAL A 144 6.40 0.48 3.22
C VAL A 144 7.40 1.53 2.74
N VAL A 145 7.31 2.74 3.26
CA VAL A 145 8.25 3.83 2.96
C VAL A 145 9.06 4.17 4.20
N VAL A 146 10.38 4.18 4.07
CA VAL A 146 11.30 4.54 5.15
C VAL A 146 12.11 5.77 4.75
N ASP A 147 12.19 6.78 5.60
CA ASP A 147 13.11 7.92 5.40
C ASP A 147 14.36 7.76 6.28
N PRO A 148 15.50 7.27 5.72
CA PRO A 148 16.73 7.03 6.49
C PRO A 148 17.49 8.32 6.84
N ILE A 149 17.08 9.48 6.33
CA ILE A 149 17.69 10.78 6.65
C ILE A 149 16.97 11.42 7.84
N GLN A 150 15.64 11.47 7.80
CA GLN A 150 14.84 12.02 8.89
C GLN A 150 14.73 11.07 10.09
N SER A 151 14.94 9.77 9.88
CA SER A 151 15.06 8.79 10.98
C SER A 151 16.33 9.04 11.79
N VAL A 152 16.15 9.47 13.04
CA VAL A 152 17.22 9.77 13.99
C VAL A 152 17.05 8.95 15.28
N LYS A 153 18.04 8.97 16.17
CA LYS A 153 17.92 8.29 17.47
C LYS A 153 16.67 8.76 18.20
N GLY A 154 15.77 7.83 18.52
CA GLY A 154 14.52 8.10 19.24
C GLY A 154 13.29 8.31 18.34
N LYS A 155 13.44 8.43 17.02
CA LYS A 155 12.31 8.50 16.08
C LYS A 155 12.68 7.88 14.74
N VAL A 156 11.98 6.81 14.36
CA VAL A 156 12.04 6.26 13.01
C VAL A 156 10.88 6.85 12.20
N VAL A 157 11.19 7.39 11.03
CA VAL A 157 10.22 7.90 10.07
C VAL A 157 9.94 6.77 9.09
N ILE A 158 8.81 6.12 9.29
CA ILE A 158 8.32 4.97 8.55
C ILE A 158 6.80 5.06 8.46
N ASP A 159 6.24 4.67 7.34
CA ASP A 159 4.79 4.57 7.13
C ASP A 159 4.50 3.43 6.15
N ALA A 160 3.28 2.89 6.21
CA ALA A 160 2.83 1.79 5.38
C ALA A 160 1.57 2.20 4.63
N PHE A 161 1.51 1.88 3.35
CA PHE A 161 0.43 2.31 2.47
C PHE A 161 -0.14 1.15 1.65
N ARG A 162 -1.41 1.31 1.27
CA ARG A 162 -2.08 0.49 0.25
C ARG A 162 -2.93 1.37 -0.66
N LEU A 163 -3.12 0.98 -1.92
CA LEU A 163 -3.90 1.76 -2.86
C LEU A 163 -5.40 1.69 -2.57
N ILE A 164 -6.09 2.72 -3.02
CA ILE A 164 -7.55 2.78 -3.06
C ILE A 164 -7.98 2.39 -4.47
N ASN A 165 -8.96 1.49 -4.57
CA ASN A 165 -9.55 1.16 -5.87
C ASN A 165 -10.25 2.41 -6.45
N PRO A 166 -9.81 2.92 -7.62
CA PRO A 166 -10.36 4.15 -8.19
C PRO A 166 -11.85 4.04 -8.52
N ASN A 167 -12.35 2.83 -8.79
CA ASN A 167 -13.76 2.62 -9.07
C ASN A 167 -14.64 2.97 -7.87
N MET A 168 -14.18 2.72 -6.64
CA MET A 168 -14.95 3.04 -5.42
C MET A 168 -15.13 4.55 -5.26
N LEU A 169 -14.10 5.34 -5.62
CA LEU A 169 -14.17 6.80 -5.57
C LEU A 169 -15.14 7.37 -6.60
N VAL A 170 -15.17 6.80 -7.82
CA VAL A 170 -16.13 7.20 -8.86
C VAL A 170 -17.57 6.86 -8.44
N LEU A 171 -17.75 5.75 -7.73
CA LEU A 171 -19.03 5.32 -7.17
C LEU A 171 -19.45 6.11 -5.91
N GLY A 172 -18.61 7.02 -5.41
CA GLY A 172 -18.86 7.78 -4.19
C GLY A 172 -18.95 6.90 -2.93
N GLN A 173 -18.40 5.69 -2.97
CA GLN A 173 -18.35 4.78 -1.83
C GLN A 173 -17.11 5.07 -1.00
N GLU A 174 -17.27 5.08 0.32
CA GLU A 174 -16.14 5.19 1.25
C GLU A 174 -15.22 3.97 1.07
N PRO A 175 -13.91 4.19 0.84
CA PRO A 175 -13.02 3.10 0.47
C PRO A 175 -12.68 2.17 1.63
N ARG A 176 -12.94 2.59 2.87
CA ARG A 176 -12.69 1.82 4.08
C ARG A 176 -13.85 1.96 5.06
N GLN A 177 -14.14 0.89 5.78
CA GLN A 177 -15.05 0.95 6.92
C GLN A 177 -14.28 1.34 8.18
N THR A 178 -14.84 2.25 8.98
CA THR A 178 -14.26 2.61 10.28
C THR A 178 -14.97 1.85 11.41
N THR A 179 -14.35 0.79 11.93
CA THR A 179 -14.87 0.09 13.12
C THR A 179 -14.11 0.44 14.40
N SER A 180 -12.97 1.13 14.29
CA SER A 180 -12.11 1.50 15.40
C SER A 180 -11.50 2.89 15.22
N ASN A 181 -11.09 3.50 16.33
CA ASN A 181 -10.38 4.79 16.33
C ASN A 181 -8.90 4.66 15.98
N LEU A 182 -8.35 3.44 15.92
CA LEU A 182 -6.92 3.17 15.71
C LEU A 182 -6.37 3.85 14.44
N GLY A 183 -7.06 3.73 13.31
CA GLY A 183 -6.65 4.32 12.04
C GLY A 183 -6.68 5.86 11.99
N HIS A 184 -7.23 6.51 13.02
CA HIS A 184 -7.33 7.98 13.11
C HIS A 184 -6.41 8.59 14.17
N LEU A 185 -5.58 7.78 14.83
CA LEU A 185 -4.68 8.26 15.89
C LEU A 185 -3.53 9.11 15.35
N GLN A 186 -3.04 8.80 14.16
CA GLN A 186 -1.94 9.54 13.54
C GLN A 186 -2.47 10.56 12.53
N LYS A 187 -2.01 11.80 12.67
CA LYS A 187 -2.34 12.84 11.70
C LYS A 187 -1.42 12.69 10.49
N PRO A 188 -1.97 12.62 9.27
CA PRO A 188 -1.16 12.51 8.07
C PRO A 188 -0.31 13.77 7.87
N SER A 189 0.86 13.59 7.24
CA SER A 189 1.71 14.72 6.87
C SER A 189 1.06 15.54 5.74
N VAL A 190 1.24 16.87 5.76
CA VAL A 190 0.74 17.75 4.70
C VAL A 190 1.29 17.35 3.33
N GLN A 191 2.54 16.89 3.30
CA GLN A 191 3.19 16.42 2.09
C GLN A 191 2.49 15.18 1.53
N ALA A 192 2.20 14.17 2.35
CA ALA A 192 1.47 12.98 1.91
C ALA A 192 0.07 13.32 1.37
N LEU A 193 -0.64 14.26 2.01
CA LEU A 193 -1.94 14.74 1.51
C LEU A 193 -1.85 15.40 0.14
N ILE A 194 -0.80 16.20 -0.11
CA ILE A 194 -0.55 16.81 -1.43
C ILE A 194 -0.28 15.72 -2.48
N HIS A 195 0.41 14.65 -2.10
CA HIS A 195 0.74 13.52 -2.97
C HIS A 195 -0.34 12.44 -3.06
N GLY A 196 -1.58 12.75 -2.65
CA GLY A 196 -2.74 11.89 -2.94
C GLY A 196 -3.11 10.89 -1.84
N LEU A 197 -2.59 11.04 -0.62
CA LEU A 197 -3.11 10.30 0.53
C LEU A 197 -4.61 10.59 0.70
N ASN A 198 -5.39 9.54 0.99
CA ASN A 198 -6.86 9.50 1.02
C ASN A 198 -7.57 9.75 -0.33
N ARG A 199 -6.82 9.77 -1.44
CA ARG A 199 -7.38 9.87 -2.81
C ARG A 199 -6.89 8.75 -3.72
N HIS A 200 -5.64 8.34 -3.59
CA HIS A 200 -5.05 7.25 -4.38
C HIS A 200 -4.61 6.07 -3.51
N TYR A 201 -4.27 6.34 -2.25
CA TYR A 201 -3.83 5.37 -1.27
C TYR A 201 -4.19 5.83 0.14
N TYR A 202 -4.14 4.93 1.11
CA TYR A 202 -4.33 5.21 2.53
C TYR A 202 -3.13 4.71 3.34
N SER A 203 -2.94 5.26 4.54
CA SER A 203 -1.97 4.80 5.53
C SER A 203 -2.59 3.72 6.42
N ILE A 204 -1.77 2.75 6.84
CA ILE A 204 -2.12 1.61 7.70
C ILE A 204 -1.47 1.79 9.08
#